data_AF-A0A354UMI4-F1
#
_entry.id   AF-A0A354UMI4-F1
#
_cell.length_a   1.000
_cell.length_b   1.000
_cell.length_c   1.000
_cell.angle_alpha   90.00
_cell.angle_beta   90.00
_cell.angle_gamma   90.00
#
_symmetry.space_group_name_H-M   'P 1'
#
loop_
_entity.id
_entity.type
_entity.pdbx_description
1 polymer ?
#
loop_
_entity_poly.entity_id
_entity_poly.type
_entity_poly.pdbx_seq_one_letter_code
_entity_poly.pdbx_strand_id
1 'polypeptide(L)'
;MNRTSTVYQYDLLERAENPFKKLYKVYSDGSNYIARRVVKNSRPKVLRHIKTDVDCLFDFLFDEACKTYFAENKKDSEFTLLKDEIYRAFTEDYLLDFPFLRQYIAENVERRMRNIWQREKRFRRKAYLNEWNYFVTFTYDGKKHTAESFEKKLRKCLSNLHTRRGWRFMGVTEHGEENGRLHFHFLMFIPDGQMVGRLEKRKDYSKKRGCVQETVINTFFERQFGRNDFSEVRKMQFKNGDAVAYLLKYLRKGGERIIYSRGIPTEITKLLDEEDDICCEFEGCMHIRYILFDNVIDYERDIVPFQSPLYGYVRSCA
;
A
#
# COMPACT_ATOMS: atom_id res chain seq x y z
N MET A 1 -0.03 -55.67 30.29
CA MET A 1 0.18 -54.90 29.04
C MET A 1 -0.44 -53.54 29.23
N ASN A 2 0.35 -52.57 29.68
CA ASN A 2 -0.14 -51.28 30.17
C ASN A 2 -0.33 -50.28 29.03
N ARG A 3 -1.47 -49.59 29.06
CA ARG A 3 -1.87 -48.48 28.21
C ARG A 3 -0.99 -47.26 28.47
N THR A 4 -0.07 -46.96 27.57
CA THR A 4 0.65 -45.68 27.51
C THR A 4 0.15 -44.88 26.31
N SER A 5 -1.01 -44.26 26.44
CA SER A 5 -1.57 -43.37 25.43
C SER A 5 -2.51 -42.37 26.07
N THR A 6 -2.00 -41.42 26.86
CA THR A 6 -2.80 -40.25 27.31
C THR A 6 -2.04 -39.10 27.98
N VAL A 7 -0.69 -39.04 27.95
CA VAL A 7 0.04 -37.93 28.62
C VAL A 7 0.49 -36.83 27.65
N TYR A 8 0.79 -37.14 26.39
CA TYR A 8 1.31 -36.13 25.44
C TYR A 8 0.25 -35.27 24.73
N GLN A 9 -1.05 -35.54 24.94
CA GLN A 9 -2.11 -34.88 24.18
C GLN A 9 -2.87 -33.81 24.98
N TYR A 10 -2.65 -33.72 26.30
CA TYR A 10 -3.27 -32.72 27.17
C TYR A 10 -2.36 -31.51 27.49
N ASP A 11 -1.04 -31.62 27.28
CA ASP A 11 -0.06 -30.55 27.60
C ASP A 11 -0.02 -29.36 26.61
N LEU A 12 -0.79 -29.40 25.52
CA LEU A 12 -0.86 -28.30 24.54
C LEU A 12 -1.98 -27.29 24.84
N LEU A 13 -2.86 -27.56 25.82
CA LEU A 13 -4.03 -26.73 26.11
C LEU A 13 -3.96 -25.98 27.46
N GLU A 14 -2.99 -26.30 28.34
CA GLU A 14 -2.82 -25.64 29.65
C GLU A 14 -1.39 -25.12 29.89
N ARG A 15 -0.77 -24.48 28.90
CA ARG A 15 0.27 -23.50 29.24
C ARG A 15 -0.43 -22.30 29.86
N ALA A 16 -0.33 -22.14 31.17
CA ALA A 16 -0.59 -20.88 31.84
C ALA A 16 -0.01 -19.75 30.98
N GLU A 17 -0.86 -18.82 30.52
CA GLU A 17 -0.40 -17.68 29.73
C GLU A 17 0.73 -17.01 30.51
N ASN A 18 1.95 -17.01 29.97
CA ASN A 18 3.05 -16.29 30.58
C ASN A 18 2.57 -14.83 30.77
N PRO A 19 2.49 -14.31 32.00
CA PRO A 19 1.90 -13.00 32.27
C PRO A 19 2.66 -11.85 31.58
N PHE A 20 3.91 -12.09 31.17
CA PHE A 20 4.78 -11.15 30.47
C PHE A 20 4.64 -11.24 28.94
N LYS A 21 4.01 -12.31 28.42
CA LYS A 21 3.77 -12.46 26.98
C LYS A 21 2.38 -11.95 26.63
N LYS A 22 2.36 -10.84 25.88
CA LYS A 22 1.11 -10.21 25.45
C LYS A 22 1.04 -10.17 23.94
N LEU A 23 -0.18 -10.07 23.42
CA LEU A 23 -0.41 -10.04 21.98
C LEU A 23 -0.27 -8.61 21.45
N TYR A 24 0.58 -8.44 20.43
CA TYR A 24 0.82 -7.18 19.76
C TYR A 24 0.51 -7.25 18.28
N LYS A 25 0.14 -6.10 17.73
CA LYS A 25 0.16 -5.84 16.29
C LYS A 25 1.45 -5.14 15.94
N VAL A 26 2.20 -5.71 15.00
CA VAL A 26 3.52 -5.23 14.61
C VAL A 26 3.49 -4.76 13.16
N TYR A 27 4.09 -3.61 12.88
CA TYR A 27 4.30 -3.08 11.52
C TYR A 27 5.70 -2.48 11.41
N SER A 28 6.20 -2.27 10.19
CA SER A 28 7.44 -1.55 9.95
C SER A 28 7.16 -0.13 9.46
N ASP A 29 7.92 0.85 9.98
CA ASP A 29 7.89 2.24 9.51
C ASP A 29 8.98 2.54 8.46
N GLY A 30 9.80 1.54 8.12
CA GLY A 30 10.93 1.63 7.18
C GLY A 30 12.29 1.62 7.88
N SER A 31 12.33 2.00 9.16
CA SER A 31 13.55 1.95 9.99
C SER A 31 13.45 0.91 11.08
N ASN A 32 12.33 0.88 11.81
CA ASN A 32 12.13 0.03 12.97
C ASN A 32 10.83 -0.79 12.87
N TYR A 33 10.77 -1.89 13.62
CA TYR A 33 9.53 -2.58 13.90
C TYR A 33 8.81 -1.92 15.08
N ILE A 34 7.57 -1.53 14.84
CA ILE A 34 6.72 -0.85 15.82
C ILE A 34 5.58 -1.77 16.22
N ALA A 35 5.45 -2.00 17.53
CA ALA A 35 4.37 -2.77 18.12
C ALA A 35 3.33 -1.86 18.80
N ARG A 36 2.08 -2.33 18.77
CA ARG A 36 0.98 -1.81 19.58
C ARG A 36 0.24 -2.96 20.23
N ARG A 37 -0.10 -2.81 21.51
CA ARG A 37 -0.83 -3.84 22.24
C ARG A 37 -2.20 -4.07 21.59
N VAL A 38 -2.61 -5.33 21.47
CA VAL A 38 -3.95 -5.66 20.98
C VAL A 38 -4.95 -5.38 22.09
N VAL A 39 -5.88 -4.47 21.83
CA VAL A 39 -6.99 -4.13 22.75
C VAL A 39 -8.29 -4.64 22.14
N LYS A 40 -9.13 -5.30 22.96
CA LYS A 40 -10.46 -5.75 22.57
C LYS A 40 -11.40 -4.55 22.53
N ASN A 41 -11.59 -3.95 21.35
CA ASN A 41 -12.56 -2.88 21.15
C ASN A 41 -13.80 -3.40 20.42
N SER A 42 -14.98 -2.93 20.84
CA SER A 42 -16.23 -3.14 20.11
C SER A 42 -16.13 -2.52 18.71
N ARG A 43 -16.52 -3.28 17.67
CA ARG A 43 -16.54 -2.76 16.30
C ARG A 43 -17.54 -1.60 16.24
N PRO A 44 -17.15 -0.41 15.75
CA PRO A 44 -18.10 0.68 15.57
C PRO A 44 -19.16 0.27 14.55
N LYS A 45 -20.44 0.59 14.84
CA LYS A 45 -21.52 0.39 13.88
C LYS A 45 -21.34 1.38 12.73
N VAL A 46 -21.15 0.86 11.52
CA VAL A 46 -21.07 1.67 10.31
C VAL A 46 -22.49 1.91 9.81
N LEU A 47 -22.97 3.15 9.89
CA LEU A 47 -24.22 3.54 9.24
C LEU A 47 -23.96 3.72 7.74
N ARG A 48 -24.89 3.23 6.91
CA ARG A 48 -24.81 3.37 5.46
C ARG A 48 -25.27 4.77 5.08
N HIS A 49 -24.35 5.62 4.62
CA HIS A 49 -24.66 6.93 4.06
C HIS A 49 -25.23 6.80 2.65
N ILE A 50 -26.33 7.49 2.35
CA ILE A 50 -26.88 7.60 0.99
C ILE A 50 -26.30 8.87 0.37
N LYS A 51 -25.68 8.74 -0.81
CA LYS A 51 -25.02 9.85 -1.49
C LYS A 51 -26.05 10.83 -2.07
N THR A 52 -25.89 12.11 -1.79
CA THR A 52 -26.72 13.21 -2.30
C THR A 52 -26.05 13.91 -3.49
N ASP A 53 -26.77 14.78 -4.19
CA ASP A 53 -26.21 15.58 -5.28
C ASP A 53 -25.14 16.57 -4.78
N VAL A 54 -25.33 17.12 -3.58
CA VAL A 54 -24.33 17.95 -2.89
C VAL A 54 -23.06 17.15 -2.61
N ASP A 55 -23.18 15.87 -2.22
CA ASP A 55 -22.01 14.99 -2.03
C ASP A 55 -21.30 14.69 -3.35
N CYS A 56 -22.04 14.59 -4.46
CA CYS A 56 -21.46 14.40 -5.80
C CYS A 56 -20.70 15.66 -6.26
N LEU A 57 -21.30 16.84 -6.07
CA LEU A 57 -20.65 18.12 -6.37
C LEU A 57 -19.40 18.32 -5.51
N PHE A 58 -19.49 18.03 -4.21
CA PHE A 58 -18.34 18.09 -3.32
C PHE A 58 -17.22 17.15 -3.78
N ASP A 59 -17.53 15.88 -4.11
CA ASP A 59 -16.50 14.94 -4.57
C ASP A 59 -15.79 15.47 -5.83
N PHE A 60 -16.53 16.06 -6.78
CA PHE A 60 -15.96 16.65 -7.99
C PHE A 60 -15.04 17.84 -7.66
N LEU A 61 -15.53 18.82 -6.90
CA LEU A 61 -14.76 20.02 -6.52
C LEU A 61 -13.54 19.68 -5.68
N PHE A 62 -13.66 18.71 -4.77
CA PHE A 62 -12.54 18.21 -3.98
C PHE A 62 -11.48 17.57 -4.87
N ASP A 63 -11.87 16.75 -5.85
CA ASP A 63 -10.93 16.08 -6.75
C ASP A 63 -10.23 17.08 -7.69
N GLU A 64 -10.92 18.11 -8.17
CA GLU A 64 -10.31 19.22 -8.94
C GLU A 64 -9.30 20.01 -8.09
N ALA A 65 -9.72 20.49 -6.91
CA ALA A 65 -8.85 21.27 -6.03
C ALA A 65 -7.64 20.46 -5.50
N CYS A 66 -7.77 19.12 -5.41
CA CYS A 66 -6.64 18.26 -5.05
C CYS A 66 -5.57 18.19 -6.16
N LYS A 67 -5.94 18.29 -7.44
CA LYS A 67 -4.97 18.22 -8.55
C LYS A 67 -3.97 19.38 -8.48
N THR A 68 -4.45 20.59 -8.19
CA THR A 68 -3.63 21.79 -7.98
C THR A 68 -2.85 21.70 -6.66
N TYR A 69 -3.53 21.36 -5.56
CA TYR A 69 -2.91 21.27 -4.23
C TYR A 69 -1.70 20.32 -4.16
N PHE A 70 -1.84 19.09 -4.68
CA PHE A 70 -0.74 18.11 -4.66
C PHE A 70 0.35 18.38 -5.70
N ALA A 71 0.05 19.10 -6.78
CA ALA A 71 1.06 19.52 -7.75
C ALA A 71 2.03 20.54 -7.14
N GLU A 72 1.54 21.40 -6.25
CA GLU A 72 2.29 22.51 -5.66
C GLU A 72 3.06 22.14 -4.37
N ASN A 73 3.02 20.87 -3.93
CA ASN A 73 3.62 20.39 -2.67
C ASN A 73 3.22 21.22 -1.43
N LYS A 74 1.97 21.69 -1.42
CA LYS A 74 1.40 22.50 -0.35
C LYS A 74 1.39 21.72 0.99
N LYS A 75 1.79 22.39 2.08
CA LYS A 75 1.92 21.85 3.45
C LYS A 75 0.56 21.81 4.17
N ASP A 76 0.52 21.07 5.28
CA ASP A 76 -0.70 20.84 6.09
C ASP A 76 -1.38 22.12 6.62
N SER A 77 -0.67 23.25 6.71
CA SER A 77 -1.24 24.56 7.06
C SER A 77 -2.18 25.13 5.98
N GLU A 78 -2.24 24.51 4.79
CA GLU A 78 -2.98 25.00 3.62
C GLU A 78 -4.34 24.29 3.42
N PHE A 79 -4.79 23.45 4.35
CA PHE A 79 -6.17 22.92 4.31
C PHE A 79 -7.22 24.03 4.36
N THR A 80 -6.91 25.17 4.98
CA THR A 80 -7.79 26.35 4.96
C THR A 80 -7.98 26.87 3.54
N LEU A 81 -6.92 26.93 2.74
CA LEU A 81 -7.00 27.36 1.34
C LEU A 81 -7.83 26.39 0.51
N LEU A 82 -7.64 25.08 0.70
CA LEU A 82 -8.45 24.05 0.04
C LEU A 82 -9.94 24.16 0.40
N LYS A 83 -10.25 24.37 1.68
CA LYS A 83 -11.63 24.57 2.16
C LYS A 83 -12.25 25.83 1.57
N ASP A 84 -11.50 26.93 1.51
CA ASP A 84 -11.98 28.20 0.96
C ASP A 84 -12.15 28.16 -0.56
N GLU A 85 -11.28 27.47 -1.30
CA GLU A 85 -11.41 27.25 -2.75
C GLU A 85 -12.69 26.48 -3.08
N ILE A 86 -12.91 25.35 -2.39
CA ILE A 86 -14.14 24.56 -2.56
C ILE A 86 -15.37 25.40 -2.18
N TYR A 87 -15.30 26.18 -1.09
CA TYR A 87 -16.39 27.05 -0.68
C TYR A 87 -16.74 28.08 -1.75
N ARG A 88 -15.75 28.78 -2.31
CA ARG A 88 -15.97 29.74 -3.41
C ARG A 88 -16.60 29.08 -4.62
N ALA A 89 -16.10 27.91 -5.04
CA ALA A 89 -16.71 27.19 -6.15
C ALA A 89 -18.18 26.86 -5.90
N PHE A 90 -18.53 26.38 -4.70
CA PHE A 90 -19.93 26.12 -4.33
C PHE A 90 -20.81 27.39 -4.39
N THR A 91 -20.32 28.53 -3.90
CA THR A 91 -21.13 29.76 -3.79
C THR A 91 -21.13 30.62 -5.05
N GLU A 92 -20.03 30.66 -5.79
CA GLU A 92 -19.82 31.57 -6.92
C GLU A 92 -20.12 30.87 -8.25
N ASP A 93 -19.67 29.63 -8.45
CA ASP A 93 -19.84 28.91 -9.72
C ASP A 93 -21.18 28.16 -9.78
N TYR A 94 -21.57 27.54 -8.66
CA TYR A 94 -22.78 26.71 -8.57
C TYR A 94 -23.95 27.39 -7.87
N LEU A 95 -23.75 28.61 -7.32
CA LEU A 95 -24.77 29.45 -6.69
C LEU A 95 -25.66 28.68 -5.69
N LEU A 96 -25.08 27.73 -4.95
CA LEU A 96 -25.84 26.81 -4.11
C LEU A 96 -26.17 27.45 -2.76
N ASP A 97 -27.47 27.63 -2.48
CA ASP A 97 -27.95 28.03 -1.16
C ASP A 97 -28.11 26.79 -0.26
N PHE A 98 -27.02 26.43 0.44
CA PHE A 98 -26.98 25.27 1.32
C PHE A 98 -26.68 25.71 2.77
N PRO A 99 -27.60 25.47 3.72
CA PRO A 99 -27.38 25.78 5.13
C PRO A 99 -26.13 25.09 5.67
N PHE A 100 -25.33 25.81 6.46
CA PHE A 100 -24.11 25.29 7.10
C PHE A 100 -23.03 24.80 6.11
N LEU A 101 -23.00 25.31 4.86
CA LEU A 101 -22.05 24.92 3.82
C LEU A 101 -20.58 24.91 4.28
N ARG A 102 -20.12 25.92 5.04
CA ARG A 102 -18.74 25.94 5.56
C ARG A 102 -18.43 24.75 6.46
N GLN A 103 -19.35 24.41 7.36
CA GLN A 103 -19.19 23.27 8.26
C GLN A 103 -19.20 21.97 7.47
N TYR A 104 -20.15 21.82 6.54
CA TYR A 104 -20.24 20.66 5.66
C TYR A 104 -18.93 20.45 4.86
N ILE A 105 -18.39 21.50 4.25
CA ILE A 105 -17.12 21.43 3.51
C ILE A 105 -15.97 21.05 4.46
N ALA A 106 -15.86 21.71 5.61
CA ALA A 106 -14.78 21.45 6.56
C ALA A 106 -14.73 19.98 7.01
N GLU A 107 -15.88 19.44 7.43
CA GLU A 107 -16.01 18.05 7.88
C GLU A 107 -15.69 17.06 6.75
N ASN A 108 -16.17 17.33 5.53
CA ASN A 108 -15.94 16.46 4.39
C ASN A 108 -14.50 16.50 3.88
N VAL A 109 -13.86 17.68 3.86
CA VAL A 109 -12.43 17.81 3.56
C VAL A 109 -11.61 17.02 4.58
N GLU A 110 -11.86 17.20 5.87
CA GLU A 110 -11.15 16.46 6.92
C GLU A 110 -11.36 14.95 6.83
N ARG A 111 -12.58 14.51 6.50
CA ARG A 111 -12.89 13.10 6.24
C ARG A 111 -12.11 12.56 5.04
N ARG A 112 -12.10 13.27 3.90
CA ARG A 112 -11.37 12.86 2.68
C ARG A 112 -9.87 12.83 2.92
N MET A 113 -9.33 13.85 3.56
CA MET A 113 -7.92 13.92 3.93
C MET A 113 -7.57 12.75 4.84
N ARG A 114 -8.27 12.55 5.96
CA ARG A 114 -8.03 11.38 6.83
C ARG A 114 -8.02 10.06 6.06
N ASN A 115 -8.92 9.88 5.10
CA ASN A 115 -8.91 8.69 4.23
C ASN A 115 -7.66 8.60 3.35
N ILE A 116 -7.16 9.70 2.79
CA ILE A 116 -5.88 9.76 2.06
C ILE A 116 -4.72 9.36 2.99
N TRP A 117 -4.60 10.00 4.16
CA TRP A 117 -3.58 9.68 5.16
C TRP A 117 -3.60 8.21 5.58
N GLN A 118 -4.80 7.62 5.78
CA GLN A 118 -4.93 6.19 6.11
C GLN A 118 -4.56 5.27 4.93
N ARG A 119 -4.81 5.69 3.68
CA ARG A 119 -4.33 4.95 2.49
C ARG A 119 -2.80 4.97 2.42
N GLU A 120 -2.18 6.12 2.59
CA GLU A 120 -0.72 6.25 2.60
C GLU A 120 -0.07 5.47 3.73
N LYS A 121 -0.62 5.58 4.94
CA LYS A 121 -0.17 4.81 6.09
C LYS A 121 -0.20 3.30 5.81
N ARG A 122 -1.29 2.81 5.21
CA ARG A 122 -1.37 1.39 4.81
C ARG A 122 -0.36 1.04 3.72
N PHE A 123 -0.17 1.92 2.74
CA PHE A 123 0.82 1.74 1.68
C PHE A 123 2.22 1.61 2.26
N ARG A 124 2.66 2.58 3.06
CA ARG A 124 3.99 2.57 3.72
C ARG A 124 4.20 1.31 4.54
N ARG A 125 3.22 0.94 5.37
CA ARG A 125 3.32 -0.27 6.18
C ARG A 125 3.42 -1.55 5.35
N LYS A 126 2.66 -1.66 4.26
CA LYS A 126 2.81 -2.80 3.32
C LYS A 126 4.18 -2.78 2.65
N ALA A 127 4.63 -1.62 2.19
CA ALA A 127 5.93 -1.49 1.55
C ALA A 127 7.05 -1.93 2.50
N TYR A 128 7.10 -1.37 3.71
CA TYR A 128 8.21 -1.58 4.64
C TYR A 128 8.16 -2.91 5.41
N LEU A 129 6.99 -3.52 5.55
CA LEU A 129 6.86 -4.83 6.20
C LEU A 129 7.21 -5.99 5.25
N ASN A 130 7.16 -5.76 3.94
CA ASN A 130 7.35 -6.81 2.93
C ASN A 130 8.67 -6.60 2.17
N GLU A 131 9.25 -7.67 1.64
CA GLU A 131 10.43 -7.58 0.79
C GLU A 131 10.08 -7.41 -0.68
N TRP A 132 10.89 -6.60 -1.37
CA TRP A 132 10.79 -6.28 -2.80
C TRP A 132 12.18 -6.33 -3.43
N ASN A 133 12.29 -6.85 -4.65
CA ASN A 133 13.55 -6.93 -5.39
C ASN A 133 13.52 -6.18 -6.73
N TYR A 134 12.36 -5.75 -7.21
CA TYR A 134 12.24 -4.92 -8.40
C TYR A 134 11.27 -3.74 -8.22
N PHE A 135 11.61 -2.62 -8.83
CA PHE A 135 10.72 -1.52 -9.14
C PHE A 135 10.43 -1.59 -10.63
N VAL A 136 9.16 -1.77 -10.98
CA VAL A 136 8.74 -2.08 -12.34
C VAL A 136 7.79 -1.02 -12.85
N THR A 137 8.10 -0.49 -14.02
CA THR A 137 7.20 0.41 -14.76
C THR A 137 6.69 -0.30 -16.00
N PHE A 138 5.36 -0.34 -16.20
CA PHE A 138 4.75 -0.83 -17.43
C PHE A 138 4.07 0.31 -18.19
N THR A 139 4.28 0.33 -19.51
CA THR A 139 3.63 1.25 -20.45
C THR A 139 3.16 0.46 -21.65
N TYR A 140 1.88 0.57 -21.99
CA TYR A 140 1.35 -0.19 -23.12
C TYR A 140 1.79 0.39 -24.47
N ASP A 141 1.93 -0.50 -25.44
CA ASP A 141 2.02 -0.14 -26.84
C ASP A 141 0.60 0.02 -27.41
N GLY A 142 0.28 1.21 -27.94
CA GLY A 142 -1.03 1.53 -28.51
C GLY A 142 -1.40 0.66 -29.73
N LYS A 143 -0.42 0.01 -30.36
CA LYS A 143 -0.67 -0.98 -31.43
C LYS A 143 -1.18 -2.32 -30.88
N LYS A 144 -0.94 -2.60 -29.59
CA LYS A 144 -1.27 -3.88 -28.94
C LYS A 144 -2.49 -3.79 -28.03
N HIS A 145 -2.65 -2.67 -27.33
CA HIS A 145 -3.72 -2.49 -26.35
C HIS A 145 -4.28 -1.06 -26.37
N THR A 146 -5.53 -0.94 -25.96
CA THR A 146 -6.13 0.27 -25.40
C THR A 146 -5.82 0.38 -23.90
N ALA A 147 -6.02 1.55 -23.28
CA ALA A 147 -5.83 1.71 -21.83
C ALA A 147 -6.67 0.70 -21.02
N GLU A 148 -7.94 0.51 -21.38
CA GLU A 148 -8.85 -0.43 -20.72
C GLU A 148 -8.40 -1.89 -20.87
N SER A 149 -8.05 -2.31 -22.09
CA SER A 149 -7.60 -3.68 -22.35
C SER A 149 -6.24 -3.96 -21.72
N PHE A 150 -5.36 -2.96 -21.67
CA PHE A 150 -4.07 -3.03 -20.99
C PHE A 150 -4.25 -3.26 -19.49
N GLU A 151 -5.03 -2.42 -18.80
CA GLU A 151 -5.28 -2.56 -17.36
C GLU A 151 -5.82 -3.97 -17.07
N LYS A 152 -6.88 -4.38 -17.77
CA LYS A 152 -7.55 -5.66 -17.54
C LYS A 152 -6.60 -6.84 -17.74
N LYS A 153 -5.86 -6.87 -18.86
CA LYS A 153 -4.96 -7.98 -19.18
C LYS A 153 -3.72 -7.99 -18.29
N LEU A 154 -3.13 -6.83 -17.99
CA LEU A 154 -1.97 -6.74 -17.10
C LEU A 154 -2.33 -7.22 -15.69
N ARG A 155 -3.44 -6.74 -15.12
CA ARG A 155 -3.90 -7.16 -13.78
C ARG A 155 -4.19 -8.66 -13.72
N LYS A 156 -4.81 -9.22 -14.77
CA LYS A 156 -5.03 -10.67 -14.85
C LYS A 156 -3.72 -11.45 -14.95
N CYS A 157 -2.76 -10.96 -15.74
CA CYS A 157 -1.44 -11.57 -15.87
C CYS A 157 -0.70 -11.58 -14.52
N LEU A 158 -0.60 -10.43 -13.84
CA LEU A 158 0.05 -10.32 -12.53
C LEU A 158 -0.63 -11.20 -11.47
N SER A 159 -1.96 -11.26 -11.47
CA SER A 159 -2.71 -12.16 -10.58
C SER A 159 -2.37 -13.64 -10.83
N ASN A 160 -2.24 -14.05 -12.09
CA ASN A 160 -1.84 -15.42 -12.42
C ASN A 160 -0.38 -15.70 -12.01
N LEU A 161 0.53 -14.73 -12.18
CA LEU A 161 1.93 -14.86 -11.76
C LEU A 161 2.05 -14.96 -10.23
N HIS A 162 1.23 -14.22 -9.50
CA HIS A 162 1.14 -14.37 -8.05
C HIS A 162 0.75 -15.80 -7.66
N THR A 163 -0.36 -16.31 -8.19
CA THR A 163 -0.87 -17.64 -7.83
C THR A 163 0.07 -18.77 -8.28
N ARG A 164 0.64 -18.68 -9.48
CA ARG A 164 1.39 -19.81 -10.09
C ARG A 164 2.89 -19.78 -9.82
N ARG A 165 3.44 -18.60 -9.50
CA ARG A 165 4.89 -18.37 -9.42
C ARG A 165 5.32 -17.59 -8.17
N GLY A 166 4.39 -17.33 -7.25
CA GLY A 166 4.69 -16.66 -5.98
C GLY A 166 5.08 -15.18 -6.13
N TRP A 167 4.81 -14.56 -7.28
CA TRP A 167 5.08 -13.12 -7.45
C TRP A 167 4.28 -12.31 -6.43
N ARG A 168 4.89 -11.28 -5.85
CA ARG A 168 4.19 -10.30 -5.01
C ARG A 168 4.33 -8.94 -5.67
N PHE A 169 3.28 -8.14 -5.65
CA PHE A 169 3.35 -6.79 -6.21
C PHE A 169 2.48 -5.82 -5.43
N MET A 170 2.90 -4.57 -5.36
CA MET A 170 2.07 -3.45 -4.91
C MET A 170 2.43 -2.18 -5.66
N GLY A 171 1.44 -1.38 -6.02
CA GLY A 171 1.69 -0.27 -6.93
C GLY A 171 0.47 0.61 -7.19
N VAL A 172 0.68 1.52 -8.12
CA VAL A 172 -0.27 2.56 -8.50
C VAL A 172 -0.23 2.77 -10.02
N THR A 173 -1.33 3.29 -10.52
CA THR A 173 -1.53 3.77 -11.88
C THR A 173 -1.20 5.25 -11.96
N GLU A 174 -0.69 5.67 -13.12
CA GLU A 174 -0.47 7.09 -13.46
C GLU A 174 -0.89 7.31 -14.92
N HIS A 175 -1.51 8.44 -15.22
CA HIS A 175 -1.66 8.92 -16.59
C HIS A 175 -0.54 9.92 -16.88
N GLY A 176 0.35 9.61 -17.82
CA GLY A 176 1.56 10.39 -18.08
C GLY A 176 1.26 11.82 -18.59
N GLU A 177 2.02 12.79 -18.09
CA GLU A 177 1.79 14.23 -18.32
C GLU A 177 1.79 14.66 -19.79
N GLU A 178 2.58 14.02 -20.66
CA GLU A 178 2.82 14.48 -22.04
C GLU A 178 1.84 13.88 -23.07
N ASN A 179 1.32 12.67 -22.83
CA ASN A 179 0.48 11.95 -23.80
C ASN A 179 -0.77 11.30 -23.18
N GLY A 180 -1.02 11.50 -21.88
CA GLY A 180 -2.12 10.88 -21.14
C GLY A 180 -2.08 9.35 -21.08
N ARG A 181 -0.94 8.73 -21.43
CA ARG A 181 -0.81 7.28 -21.49
C ARG A 181 -0.86 6.67 -20.09
N LEU A 182 -1.62 5.59 -19.95
CA LEU A 182 -1.68 4.82 -18.71
C LEU A 182 -0.36 4.06 -18.47
N HIS A 183 0.28 4.39 -17.34
CA HIS A 183 1.45 3.74 -16.79
C HIS A 183 1.09 3.03 -15.50
N PHE A 184 1.78 1.93 -15.23
CA PHE A 184 1.74 1.29 -13.91
C PHE A 184 3.12 1.30 -13.29
N HIS A 185 3.21 1.69 -12.03
CA HIS A 185 4.41 1.62 -11.21
C HIS A 185 4.19 0.64 -10.07
N PHE A 186 5.05 -0.37 -9.97
CA PHE A 186 4.96 -1.44 -8.98
C PHE A 186 6.28 -1.64 -8.24
N LEU A 187 6.20 -1.87 -6.94
CA LEU A 187 7.16 -2.71 -6.23
C LEU A 187 6.80 -4.16 -6.47
N MET A 188 7.78 -4.98 -6.83
CA MET A 188 7.62 -6.39 -7.09
C MET A 188 8.64 -7.22 -6.31
N PHE A 189 8.17 -8.37 -5.85
CA PHE A 189 8.99 -9.47 -5.43
C PHE A 189 8.80 -10.61 -6.40
N ILE A 190 9.89 -11.02 -7.02
CA ILE A 190 9.95 -12.15 -7.94
C ILE A 190 10.84 -13.20 -7.30
N PRO A 191 10.31 -14.37 -6.89
CA PRO A 191 11.15 -15.41 -6.30
C PRO A 191 12.23 -15.91 -7.27
N ASP A 192 13.31 -16.43 -6.73
CA ASP A 192 14.43 -16.95 -7.52
C ASP A 192 13.96 -18.05 -8.49
N GLY A 193 14.43 -17.97 -9.74
CA GLY A 193 14.03 -18.88 -10.81
C GLY A 193 12.59 -18.70 -11.32
N GLN A 194 11.78 -17.81 -10.75
CA GLN A 194 10.39 -17.61 -11.13
C GLN A 194 10.15 -16.48 -12.15
N MET A 195 11.21 -15.78 -12.57
CA MET A 195 11.14 -14.76 -13.63
C MET A 195 10.57 -15.36 -14.92
N VAL A 196 9.61 -14.65 -15.54
CA VAL A 196 9.06 -15.03 -16.86
C VAL A 196 9.71 -14.15 -17.91
N GLY A 197 10.17 -14.77 -19.01
CA GLY A 197 10.97 -14.06 -20.01
C GLY A 197 12.42 -13.89 -19.55
N ARG A 198 13.14 -12.98 -20.21
CA ARG A 198 14.54 -12.66 -19.89
C ARG A 198 14.65 -11.15 -19.65
N LEU A 199 15.52 -10.78 -18.72
CA LEU A 199 15.91 -9.38 -18.51
C LEU A 199 17.05 -9.05 -19.48
N GLU A 200 16.88 -8.00 -20.27
CA GLU A 200 17.86 -7.53 -21.24
C GLU A 200 18.12 -6.05 -21.02
N LYS A 201 19.39 -5.64 -21.10
CA LYS A 201 19.76 -4.22 -21.03
C LYS A 201 19.58 -3.60 -22.41
N ARG A 202 18.85 -2.50 -22.48
CA ARG A 202 18.72 -1.69 -23.71
C ARG A 202 19.13 -0.25 -23.43
N LYS A 203 19.87 0.33 -24.36
CA LYS A 203 20.24 1.74 -24.38
C LYS A 203 19.25 2.51 -25.24
N ASP A 204 18.47 3.38 -24.63
CA ASP A 204 17.54 4.27 -25.32
C ASP A 204 17.95 5.73 -25.08
N TYR A 205 17.89 6.56 -26.12
CA TYR A 205 18.11 8.00 -25.95
C TYR A 205 16.86 8.68 -25.38
N SER A 206 16.99 9.28 -24.19
CA SER A 206 15.90 10.04 -23.57
C SER A 206 15.94 11.49 -24.05
N LYS A 207 15.00 11.87 -24.93
CA LYS A 207 14.86 13.27 -25.38
C LYS A 207 14.64 14.23 -24.20
N LYS A 208 13.89 13.80 -23.18
CA LYS A 208 13.60 14.60 -21.97
C LYS A 208 14.84 14.91 -21.14
N ARG A 209 15.82 14.00 -21.08
CA ARG A 209 17.05 14.20 -20.30
C ARG A 209 18.28 14.52 -21.16
N GLY A 210 18.15 14.49 -22.50
CA GLY A 210 19.25 14.70 -23.43
C GLY A 210 20.37 13.66 -23.30
N CYS A 211 20.09 12.47 -22.78
CA CYS A 211 21.13 11.46 -22.51
C CYS A 211 20.65 10.04 -22.82
N VAL A 212 21.62 9.15 -23.09
CA VAL A 212 21.38 7.72 -23.23
C VAL A 212 21.07 7.14 -21.85
N GLN A 213 19.93 6.47 -21.74
CA GLN A 213 19.51 5.75 -20.54
C GLN A 213 19.62 4.26 -20.79
N GLU A 214 20.27 3.56 -19.87
CA GLU A 214 20.16 2.11 -19.78
C GLU A 214 18.85 1.77 -19.07
N THR A 215 18.03 0.96 -19.73
CA THR A 215 16.81 0.38 -19.18
C THR A 215 16.93 -1.14 -19.18
N VAL A 216 16.26 -1.78 -18.23
CA VAL A 216 16.26 -3.24 -18.14
C VAL A 216 14.88 -3.72 -18.53
N ILE A 217 14.77 -4.27 -19.73
CA ILE A 217 13.50 -4.72 -20.27
C ILE A 217 13.28 -6.20 -19.96
N ASN A 218 12.03 -6.59 -19.74
CA ASN A 218 11.61 -7.98 -19.72
C ASN A 218 10.96 -8.34 -21.06
N THR A 219 11.53 -9.35 -21.74
CA THR A 219 11.10 -9.75 -23.09
C THR A 219 9.67 -10.31 -23.16
N PHE A 220 9.19 -10.95 -22.09
CA PHE A 220 7.82 -11.46 -22.06
C PHE A 220 6.81 -10.31 -22.03
N PHE A 221 7.01 -9.33 -21.13
CA PHE A 221 6.12 -8.18 -21.02
C PHE A 221 6.24 -7.24 -22.23
N GLU A 222 7.43 -7.12 -22.83
CA GLU A 222 7.63 -6.33 -24.05
C GLU A 222 6.78 -6.87 -25.20
N ARG A 223 6.85 -8.18 -25.43
CA ARG A 223 6.09 -8.85 -26.46
C ARG A 223 4.58 -8.70 -26.23
N GLN A 224 4.12 -8.91 -25.00
CA GLN A 224 2.69 -8.98 -24.68
C GLN A 224 2.03 -7.61 -24.51
N PHE A 225 2.70 -6.65 -23.88
CA PHE A 225 2.08 -5.38 -23.46
C PHE A 225 2.75 -4.15 -24.08
N GLY A 226 4.07 -4.18 -24.25
CA GLY A 226 4.85 -3.03 -24.71
C GLY A 226 5.96 -2.64 -23.75
N ARG A 227 6.36 -1.38 -23.77
CA ARG A 227 7.52 -0.89 -23.02
C ARG A 227 7.40 -1.22 -21.53
N ASN A 228 8.47 -1.75 -20.97
CA ASN A 228 8.57 -2.03 -19.54
C ASN A 228 10.00 -1.82 -19.08
N ASP A 229 10.17 -1.52 -17.79
CA ASP A 229 11.47 -1.26 -17.19
C ASP A 229 11.53 -1.87 -15.78
N PHE A 230 12.51 -2.73 -15.55
CA PHE A 230 12.73 -3.51 -14.33
C PHE A 230 13.99 -3.02 -13.63
N SER A 231 13.84 -2.06 -12.73
CA SER A 231 14.95 -1.58 -11.90
C SER A 231 15.10 -2.46 -10.66
N GLU A 232 16.27 -3.03 -10.43
CA GLU A 232 16.53 -3.76 -9.17
C GLU A 232 16.44 -2.81 -7.98
N VAL A 233 15.73 -3.25 -6.93
CA VAL A 233 15.64 -2.51 -5.67
C VAL A 233 16.67 -3.07 -4.72
N ARG A 234 17.77 -2.34 -4.52
CA ARG A 234 18.73 -2.69 -3.46
C ARG A 234 18.13 -2.38 -2.10
N LYS A 235 18.35 -3.25 -1.09
CA LYS A 235 17.84 -3.06 0.28
C LYS A 235 18.15 -1.67 0.84
N MET A 236 19.31 -1.10 0.53
CA MET A 236 19.71 0.24 0.99
C MET A 236 18.92 1.38 0.31
N GLN A 237 18.62 1.28 -0.99
CA GLN A 237 17.77 2.24 -1.70
C GLN A 237 16.32 2.20 -1.22
N PHE A 238 15.85 1.01 -0.79
CA PHE A 238 14.54 0.86 -0.18
C PHE A 238 14.47 1.48 1.22
N LYS A 239 15.51 1.27 2.05
CA LYS A 239 15.64 1.90 3.38
C LYS A 239 15.70 3.42 3.31
N ASN A 240 16.33 3.98 2.28
CA ASN A 240 16.37 5.44 2.07
C ASN A 240 15.00 6.03 1.65
N GLY A 241 14.00 5.19 1.36
CA GLY A 241 12.62 5.62 1.13
C GLY A 241 12.32 6.13 -0.28
N ASP A 242 13.30 6.18 -1.19
CA ASP A 242 13.16 6.80 -2.51
C ASP A 242 12.07 6.14 -3.36
N ALA A 243 12.06 4.81 -3.46
CA ALA A 243 11.06 4.08 -4.25
C ALA A 243 9.65 4.18 -3.65
N VAL A 244 9.53 4.19 -2.32
CA VAL A 244 8.25 4.30 -1.62
C VAL A 244 7.71 5.73 -1.73
N ALA A 245 8.56 6.74 -1.55
CA ALA A 245 8.22 8.15 -1.76
C ALA A 245 7.79 8.42 -3.20
N TYR A 246 8.49 7.82 -4.17
CA TYR A 246 8.14 7.92 -5.58
C TYR A 246 6.73 7.37 -5.85
N LEU A 247 6.38 6.18 -5.34
CA LEU A 247 5.02 5.64 -5.49
C LEU A 247 3.96 6.45 -4.76
N LEU A 248 4.29 6.99 -3.58
CA LEU A 248 3.38 7.85 -2.82
C LEU A 248 3.08 9.16 -3.56
N LYS A 249 4.05 9.72 -4.29
CA LYS A 249 3.82 10.87 -5.17
C LYS A 249 2.70 10.57 -6.17
N TYR A 250 2.72 9.41 -6.81
CA TYR A 250 1.68 9.01 -7.78
C TYR A 250 0.36 8.62 -7.11
N LEU A 251 0.41 7.99 -5.93
CA LEU A 251 -0.79 7.71 -5.14
C LEU A 251 -1.55 9.00 -4.79
N ARG A 252 -0.84 10.09 -4.47
CA ARG A 252 -1.43 11.41 -4.19
C ARG A 252 -2.01 12.04 -5.44
N LYS A 253 -1.25 12.07 -6.55
CA LYS A 253 -1.67 12.68 -7.81
C LYS A 253 -2.90 12.00 -8.43
N GLY A 254 -2.95 10.68 -8.46
CA GLY A 254 -3.99 9.95 -9.18
C GLY A 254 -5.31 9.80 -8.41
N GLY A 255 -5.31 9.98 -7.08
CA GLY A 255 -6.47 9.65 -6.24
C GLY A 255 -6.87 8.15 -6.26
N GLU A 256 -6.20 7.35 -7.09
CA GLU A 256 -6.54 5.97 -7.40
C GLU A 256 -6.27 5.01 -6.22
N ARG A 257 -6.86 3.83 -6.32
CA ARG A 257 -6.67 2.77 -5.31
C ARG A 257 -5.36 2.05 -5.59
N ILE A 258 -4.61 1.81 -4.52
CA ILE A 258 -3.42 0.95 -4.56
C ILE A 258 -3.82 -0.43 -5.07
N ILE A 259 -3.06 -0.94 -6.03
CA ILE A 259 -3.20 -2.28 -6.58
C ILE A 259 -2.14 -3.15 -5.93
N TYR A 260 -2.52 -4.30 -5.37
CA TYR A 260 -1.57 -5.21 -4.74
C TYR A 260 -2.04 -6.67 -4.81
N SER A 261 -1.10 -7.61 -4.79
CA SER A 261 -1.39 -9.05 -4.74
C SER A 261 -2.00 -9.45 -3.40
N ARG A 262 -2.68 -10.60 -3.36
CA ARG A 262 -3.18 -11.16 -2.10
C ARG A 262 -2.01 -11.54 -1.18
N GLY A 263 -2.29 -11.63 0.11
CA GLY A 263 -1.32 -12.08 1.10
C GLY A 263 -0.26 -11.05 1.50
N ILE A 264 -0.31 -9.79 1.06
CA ILE A 264 0.64 -8.76 1.52
C ILE A 264 0.14 -8.17 2.86
N PRO A 265 0.69 -8.55 4.03
CA PRO A 265 0.27 -7.99 5.31
C PRO A 265 0.62 -6.50 5.41
N THR A 266 -0.24 -5.77 6.11
CA THR A 266 0.04 -4.38 6.54
C THR A 266 0.59 -4.34 7.97
N GLU A 267 0.17 -5.30 8.79
CA GLU A 267 0.64 -5.54 10.15
C GLU A 267 0.51 -7.05 10.38
N ILE A 268 1.39 -7.61 11.20
CA ILE A 268 1.28 -8.99 11.70
C ILE A 268 0.84 -8.96 13.16
N THR A 269 0.37 -10.10 13.66
CA THR A 269 0.06 -10.27 15.08
C THR A 269 1.04 -11.26 15.68
N LYS A 270 1.71 -10.89 16.77
CA LYS A 270 2.76 -11.69 17.40
C LYS A 270 2.64 -11.58 18.92
N LEU A 271 2.86 -12.68 19.63
CA LEU A 271 3.07 -12.67 21.07
C LEU A 271 4.50 -12.16 21.32
N LEU A 272 4.62 -11.11 22.11
CA LEU A 272 5.90 -10.50 22.47
C LEU A 272 6.09 -10.57 23.99
N ASP A 273 7.34 -10.77 24.39
CA ASP A 273 7.79 -10.62 25.76
C ASP A 273 8.16 -9.16 26.03
N GLU A 274 7.54 -8.55 27.04
CA GLU A 274 7.76 -7.12 27.32
C GLU A 274 9.18 -6.80 27.79
N GLU A 275 9.91 -7.78 28.36
CA GLU A 275 11.28 -7.57 28.86
C GLU A 275 12.33 -7.78 27.76
N ASP A 276 12.17 -8.82 26.95
CA ASP A 276 13.20 -9.25 25.99
C ASP A 276 12.98 -8.72 24.56
N ASP A 277 11.73 -8.47 24.14
CA ASP A 277 11.44 -8.09 22.76
C ASP A 277 11.32 -6.57 22.54
N ILE A 278 11.05 -5.81 23.61
CA ILE A 278 10.79 -4.36 23.53
C ILE A 278 12.05 -3.57 23.86
N CYS A 279 12.48 -2.74 22.92
CA CYS A 279 13.60 -1.83 23.11
C CYS A 279 13.20 -0.57 23.88
N CYS A 280 12.12 0.10 23.45
CA CYS A 280 11.61 1.28 24.15
C CYS A 280 10.13 1.54 23.90
N GLU A 281 9.52 2.27 24.83
CA GLU A 281 8.17 2.80 24.74
C GLU A 281 8.18 4.25 24.22
N PHE A 282 7.18 4.62 23.43
CA PHE A 282 6.94 6.02 23.08
C PHE A 282 5.45 6.34 22.93
N GLU A 283 5.11 7.61 23.16
CA GLU A 283 3.75 8.10 23.02
C GLU A 283 3.36 8.23 21.54
N GLY A 284 2.32 7.50 21.13
CA GLY A 284 1.70 7.67 19.83
C GLY A 284 0.41 8.47 19.93
N CYS A 285 0.01 9.12 18.84
CA CYS A 285 -1.19 9.99 18.71
C CYS A 285 -2.52 9.46 19.31
N MET A 286 -2.67 8.17 19.60
CA MET A 286 -3.89 7.63 20.25
C MET A 286 -3.59 6.54 21.30
N HIS A 287 -2.41 5.93 21.23
CA HIS A 287 -2.02 4.79 22.05
C HIS A 287 -0.51 4.77 22.18
N ILE A 288 -0.04 4.29 23.32
CA ILE A 288 1.35 3.89 23.55
C ILE A 288 1.79 2.92 22.45
N ARG A 289 3.02 3.10 21.98
CA ARG A 289 3.68 2.24 21.01
C ARG A 289 5.05 1.81 21.53
N TYR A 290 5.55 0.74 20.95
CA TYR A 290 6.80 0.13 21.36
C TYR A 290 7.69 -0.08 20.14
N ILE A 291 8.98 0.20 20.28
CA ILE A 291 10.02 -0.18 19.31
C ILE A 291 10.54 -1.55 19.71
N LEU A 292 10.66 -2.46 18.76
CA LEU A 292 11.18 -3.81 18.99
C LEU A 292 12.67 -3.88 18.68
N PHE A 293 13.39 -4.82 19.30
CA PHE A 293 14.74 -5.17 18.86
C PHE A 293 14.73 -5.80 17.46
N ASP A 294 15.83 -5.61 16.71
CA ASP A 294 15.94 -6.02 15.31
C ASP A 294 15.79 -7.53 15.09
N ASN A 295 16.15 -8.35 16.08
CA ASN A 295 16.10 -9.82 16.01
C ASN A 295 14.73 -10.42 16.35
N VAL A 296 13.77 -9.61 16.79
CA VAL A 296 12.44 -10.08 17.23
C VAL A 296 11.59 -10.55 16.05
N ILE A 297 11.70 -9.84 14.92
CA ILE A 297 10.94 -10.13 13.71
C ILE A 297 11.86 -10.76 12.67
N ASP A 298 11.51 -11.98 12.27
CA ASP A 298 12.16 -12.69 11.18
C ASP A 298 11.22 -12.76 9.98
N TYR A 299 11.73 -12.43 8.80
CA TYR A 299 10.89 -12.31 7.60
C TYR A 299 10.25 -13.65 7.19
N GLU A 300 11.06 -14.70 7.13
CA GLU A 300 10.63 -16.04 6.68
C GLU A 300 9.69 -16.69 7.70
N ARG A 301 9.98 -16.55 9.00
CA ARG A 301 9.17 -17.12 10.07
C ARG A 301 7.88 -16.34 10.30
N ASP A 302 7.95 -15.00 10.35
CA ASP A 302 6.84 -14.19 10.87
C ASP A 302 5.99 -13.53 9.77
N ILE A 303 6.50 -13.35 8.55
CA ILE A 303 5.83 -12.56 7.50
C ILE A 303 5.40 -13.44 6.33
N VAL A 304 6.28 -14.30 5.82
CA VAL A 304 6.00 -15.20 4.69
C VAL A 304 4.76 -16.10 4.89
N PRO A 305 4.45 -16.61 6.10
CA PRO A 305 3.23 -17.41 6.30
C PRO A 305 1.93 -16.70 5.91
N PHE A 306 1.86 -15.37 6.06
CA PHE A 306 0.69 -14.57 5.67
C PHE A 306 0.55 -14.40 4.16
N GLN A 307 1.62 -14.67 3.41
CA GLN A 307 1.72 -14.43 1.97
C GLN A 307 1.40 -15.67 1.14
N SER A 308 1.27 -16.84 1.77
CA SER A 308 0.86 -18.07 1.09
C SER A 308 -0.60 -17.99 0.61
N PRO A 309 -0.91 -18.43 -0.63
CA PRO A 309 -2.27 -18.56 -1.12
C PRO A 309 -3.17 -19.42 -0.20
N LEU A 310 -2.57 -20.36 0.54
CA LEU A 310 -3.26 -21.29 1.45
C LEU A 310 -3.67 -20.64 2.78
N TYR A 311 -3.00 -19.57 3.21
CA TYR A 311 -3.31 -18.90 4.48
C TYR A 311 -4.71 -18.26 4.46
N GLY A 312 -5.21 -17.88 3.28
CA GLY A 312 -6.55 -17.33 3.09
C GLY A 312 -7.69 -18.32 3.32
N TYR A 313 -7.44 -19.64 3.30
CA TYR A 313 -8.45 -20.68 3.51
C TYR A 313 -8.71 -20.97 5.00
N VAL A 314 -7.76 -20.67 5.88
CA VAL A 314 -7.84 -21.02 7.31
C VAL A 314 -8.72 -20.03 8.11
N ARG A 315 -9.00 -18.83 7.57
CA ARG A 315 -9.79 -17.79 8.25
C ARG A 315 -11.27 -17.69 7.82
N SER A 316 -11.76 -18.57 6.96
CA SER A 316 -13.22 -18.67 6.68
C SER A 316 -13.96 -19.62 7.63
N CYS A 317 -13.25 -20.26 8.56
CA CYS A 317 -13.81 -21.16 9.57
C CYS A 317 -13.32 -20.74 10.96
N ALA A 318 -13.76 -19.59 11.45
CA ALA A 318 -13.74 -19.23 12.87
C ALA A 318 -14.74 -18.08 13.13
#